data_AF-A0A1H9STM6-F1
#
_entry.id   AF-A0A1H9STM6-F1
#
_cell.length_a   1.000
_cell.length_b   1.000
_cell.length_c   1.000
_cell.angle_alpha   90.00
_cell.angle_beta   90.00
_cell.angle_gamma   90.00
#
_symmetry.space_group_name_H-M   'P 1'
#
loop_
_entity.id
_entity.type
_entity.pdbx_description
1 polymer ?
#
loop_
_entity_poly.entity_id
_entity_poly.type
_entity_poly.pdbx_seq_one_letter_code
_entity_poly.pdbx_strand_id
1 'polypeptide(L)'
;MRIIQVFNNNVLLARDEDGRDVVALGRGLGFQAHAGDEIDPARVSRRFLPQNEDTERVAALMAELPYEHIRLAVKIAHLAAESGSSQMRV
;
A
#
# COMPACT_ATOMS: atom_id res chain seq x y z
N MET A 1 0.28 -6.95 12.04
CA MET A 1 -0.79 -6.23 11.29
C MET A 1 -1.93 -7.21 11.01
N ARG A 2 -3.20 -6.79 11.09
CA ARG A 2 -4.37 -7.67 10.90
C ARG A 2 -5.12 -7.33 9.62
N ILE A 3 -5.46 -8.32 8.80
CA ILE A 3 -6.19 -8.11 7.55
C ILE A 3 -7.66 -7.77 7.85
N ILE A 4 -8.16 -6.68 7.27
CA ILE A 4 -9.57 -6.30 7.28
C ILE A 4 -10.26 -6.85 6.02
N GLN A 5 -9.65 -6.65 4.85
CA GLN A 5 -10.21 -7.07 3.57
C GLN A 5 -9.10 -7.33 2.55
N VAL A 6 -9.25 -8.41 1.79
CA VAL A 6 -8.35 -8.73 0.67
C VAL A 6 -9.02 -8.32 -0.62
N PHE A 7 -8.38 -7.46 -1.41
CA PHE A 7 -8.93 -7.03 -2.71
C PHE A 7 -8.42 -7.90 -3.85
N ASN A 8 -7.13 -8.23 -3.84
CA ASN A 8 -6.52 -9.17 -4.78
C ASN A 8 -5.22 -9.75 -4.21
N ASN A 9 -4.49 -10.53 -5.02
CA ASN A 9 -3.22 -11.15 -4.61
C ASN A 9 -2.14 -10.15 -4.14
N ASN A 10 -2.24 -8.86 -4.46
CA ASN A 10 -1.21 -7.88 -4.17
C ASN A 10 -1.65 -6.68 -3.32
N VAL A 11 -2.97 -6.50 -3.12
CA VAL A 11 -3.58 -5.35 -2.45
C VAL A 11 -4.56 -5.84 -1.39
N LEU A 12 -4.39 -5.34 -0.17
CA LEU A 12 -5.31 -5.59 0.94
C LEU A 12 -5.40 -4.37 1.86
N LEU A 13 -6.51 -4.30 2.58
CA LEU A 13 -6.72 -3.38 3.69
C LEU A 13 -6.39 -4.11 5.00
N ALA A 14 -5.57 -3.48 5.84
CA ALA A 14 -5.18 -4.01 7.12
C ALA A 14 -5.27 -2.94 8.22
N ARG A 15 -5.36 -3.39 9.47
CA ARG A 15 -5.16 -2.56 10.65
C ARG A 15 -3.73 -2.72 11.16
N ASP A 16 -3.04 -1.61 11.36
CA ASP A 16 -1.71 -1.59 11.98
C ASP A 16 -1.77 -1.68 13.52
N GLU A 17 -0.61 -1.68 14.15
CA GLU A 17 -0.46 -1.79 15.60
C GLU A 17 -0.98 -0.55 16.35
N ASP A 18 -1.01 0.60 15.66
CA ASP A 18 -1.57 1.86 16.19
C ASP A 18 -3.10 1.96 15.99
N GLY A 19 -3.73 0.90 15.47
CA GLY A 19 -5.17 0.84 15.23
C GLY A 19 -5.61 1.57 13.97
N ARG A 20 -4.69 1.98 13.09
CA ARG A 20 -5.00 2.71 11.85
C ARG A 20 -5.25 1.76 10.70
N ASP A 21 -6.19 2.14 9.84
CA ASP A 21 -6.46 1.43 8.60
C ASP A 21 -5.44 1.83 7.54
N VAL A 22 -4.79 0.84 6.94
CA VAL A 22 -3.71 1.03 5.99
C VAL A 22 -3.91 0.13 4.77
N VAL A 23 -3.62 0.69 3.60
CA VAL A 23 -3.55 -0.10 2.36
C VAL A 23 -2.17 -0.72 2.28
N ALA A 24 -2.10 -2.05 2.30
CA ALA A 24 -0.86 -2.80 2.20
C ALA A 24 -0.69 -3.36 0.79
N LEU A 25 0.49 -3.12 0.22
CA LEU A 25 0.89 -3.60 -1.10
C LEU A 25 2.08 -4.55 -1.00
N GLY A 26 2.04 -5.66 -1.74
CA GLY A 26 3.17 -6.57 -1.86
C GLY A 26 2.89 -7.66 -2.89
N ARG A 27 3.94 -8.13 -3.58
CA ARG A 27 3.78 -9.21 -4.57
C ARG A 27 3.31 -10.49 -3.88
N GLY A 28 2.12 -10.98 -4.24
CA GLY A 28 1.53 -12.18 -3.65
C GLY A 28 1.15 -12.03 -2.17
N LEU A 29 1.02 -10.79 -1.66
CA LEU A 29 0.69 -10.52 -0.26
C LEU A 29 -0.69 -11.08 0.14
N GLY A 30 -1.69 -10.91 -0.73
CA GLY A 30 -3.06 -11.41 -0.53
C GLY A 30 -3.28 -12.83 -1.03
N PHE A 31 -2.26 -13.49 -1.58
CA PHE A 31 -2.41 -14.87 -2.07
C PHE A 31 -2.67 -15.82 -0.89
N GLN A 32 -3.81 -16.51 -0.94
CA GLN A 32 -4.31 -17.40 0.12
C GLN A 32 -4.54 -16.72 1.49
N ALA A 33 -4.57 -15.39 1.53
CA ALA A 33 -4.87 -14.64 2.74
C ALA A 33 -6.38 -14.36 2.85
N HIS A 34 -6.88 -14.26 4.07
CA HIS A 34 -8.28 -13.99 4.38
C HIS A 34 -8.43 -12.84 5.37
N ALA A 35 -9.63 -12.24 5.40
CA ALA A 35 -9.98 -11.28 6.43
C ALA A 35 -9.84 -11.92 7.83
N GLY A 36 -9.22 -11.19 8.75
CA GLY A 36 -8.93 -11.64 10.11
C GLY A 36 -7.52 -12.23 10.30
N ASP A 37 -6.84 -12.66 9.23
CA ASP A 37 -5.48 -13.21 9.32
C ASP A 37 -4.47 -12.15 9.81
N GLU A 38 -3.42 -12.62 10.47
CA GLU A 38 -2.25 -11.78 10.73
C GLU A 38 -1.30 -11.80 9.54
N ILE A 39 -0.77 -10.63 9.23
CA ILE A 39 0.23 -10.46 8.18
C ILE A 39 1.54 -9.99 8.78
N ASP A 40 2.60 -10.67 8.38
CA ASP A 40 3.97 -10.28 8.68
C ASP A 40 4.27 -8.93 7.98
N PRO A 41 4.56 -7.86 8.73
CA PRO A 41 4.93 -6.57 8.16
C PRO A 41 6.13 -6.64 7.20
N ALA A 42 7.02 -7.63 7.35
CA ALA A 42 8.17 -7.82 6.46
C ALA A 42 7.76 -8.23 5.03
N ARG A 43 6.57 -8.82 4.85
CA ARG A 43 6.02 -9.14 3.51
C ARG A 43 5.42 -7.93 2.81
N VAL A 44 5.18 -6.84 3.54
CA VAL A 44 4.57 -5.63 3.00
C VAL A 44 5.63 -4.76 2.33
N SER A 45 5.57 -4.67 1.00
CA SER A 45 6.51 -3.85 0.23
C SER A 45 6.28 -2.35 0.44
N ARG A 46 5.02 -1.93 0.53
CA ARG A 46 4.61 -0.53 0.76
C ARG A 46 3.32 -0.48 1.55
N ARG A 47 3.21 0.55 2.40
CA ARG A 47 2.01 0.89 3.16
C ARG A 47 1.59 2.29 2.78
N PHE A 48 0.30 2.47 2.51
CA PHE A 48 -0.31 3.78 2.32
C PHE A 48 -1.24 4.05 3.48
N LEU A 49 -0.97 5.15 4.19
CA LEU A 49 -1.84 5.70 5.23
C LEU A 49 -2.54 6.92 4.62
N PRO A 50 -3.82 6.81 4.27
CA PRO A 50 -4.58 7.97 3.79
C PRO A 50 -4.76 8.96 4.94
N GLN A 51 -4.56 10.24 4.66
CA GLN A 51 -4.84 11.31 5.64
C GLN A 51 -6.34 11.61 5.76
N ASN A 52 -7.16 11.04 4.87
CA ASN A 52 -8.58 11.32 4.71
C ASN A 52 -9.39 10.02 4.86
N GLU A 53 -10.70 10.14 5.12
CA GLU A 53 -11.56 9.04 5.59
C GLU A 53 -11.74 7.85 4.61
N ASP A 54 -11.36 7.97 3.34
CA ASP A 54 -11.77 7.02 2.29
C ASP A 54 -10.68 5.98 1.93
N THR A 55 -10.08 5.35 2.95
CA THR A 55 -9.00 4.36 2.78
C THR A 55 -9.41 3.16 1.93
N GLU A 56 -10.63 2.68 2.14
CA GLU A 56 -11.20 1.56 1.42
C GLU A 56 -11.33 1.87 -0.08
N ARG A 57 -11.80 3.08 -0.43
CA ARG A 57 -11.92 3.53 -1.81
C ARG A 57 -10.57 3.58 -2.51
N VAL A 58 -9.52 4.05 -1.82
CA VAL A 58 -8.15 4.06 -2.36
C VAL A 58 -7.66 2.64 -2.61
N ALA A 59 -7.91 1.72 -1.68
CA ALA A 59 -7.54 0.31 -1.84
C ALA A 59 -8.23 -0.33 -3.05
N ALA A 60 -9.53 -0.08 -3.23
CA ALA A 60 -10.30 -0.56 -4.38
C ALA A 60 -9.74 -0.06 -5.71
N LEU A 61 -9.46 1.25 -5.84
CA LEU A 61 -8.86 1.82 -7.04
C LEU A 61 -7.48 1.22 -7.35
N MET A 62 -6.66 0.99 -6.32
CA MET A 62 -5.37 0.34 -6.51
C MET A 62 -5.52 -1.12 -6.96
N ALA A 63 -6.56 -1.82 -6.50
CA ALA A 63 -6.79 -3.22 -6.84
C ALA A 63 -7.17 -3.44 -8.31
N GLU A 64 -7.67 -2.41 -9.00
CA GLU A 64 -7.96 -2.44 -10.44
C GLU A 64 -6.69 -2.38 -11.30
N LEU A 65 -5.56 -1.96 -10.73
CA LEU A 65 -4.30 -1.79 -11.45
C LEU A 65 -3.38 -3.01 -11.32
N PRO A 66 -2.67 -3.41 -12.39
CA PRO A 66 -1.58 -4.38 -12.28
C PRO A 66 -0.52 -3.91 -11.29
N TYR A 67 -0.06 -4.81 -10.41
CA TYR A 67 0.92 -4.50 -9.37
C TYR A 67 2.18 -3.80 -9.91
N GLU A 68 2.66 -4.22 -11.09
CA GLU A 68 3.85 -3.62 -11.71
C GLU A 68 3.64 -2.15 -12.10
N HIS A 69 2.41 -1.75 -12.48
CA HIS A 69 2.10 -0.36 -12.80
C HIS A 69 2.10 0.50 -11.53
N ILE A 70 1.51 0.01 -10.45
CA ILE A 70 1.52 0.68 -9.15
C ILE A 70 2.98 0.84 -8.67
N ARG A 71 3.78 -0.22 -8.75
CA ARG A 71 5.19 -0.22 -8.37
C ARG A 71 5.99 0.81 -9.17
N LEU A 72 5.75 0.90 -10.48
CA LEU A 72 6.40 1.87 -11.36
C LEU A 72 5.98 3.31 -11.03
N ALA A 73 4.69 3.58 -10.89
CA ALA A 73 4.17 4.90 -10.56
C ALA A 73 4.76 5.43 -9.26
N VAL A 74 4.84 4.56 -8.24
CA VAL A 74 5.44 4.94 -6.96
C VAL A 74 6.94 5.16 -7.07
N LYS A 75 7.67 4.36 -7.88
CA LYS A 75 9.09 4.60 -8.16
C LYS A 75 9.31 5.98 -8.81
N ILE A 76 8.49 6.34 -9.78
CA ILE A 76 8.55 7.66 -10.46
C ILE A 76 8.29 8.78 -9.46
N ALA A 77 7.24 8.67 -8.65
CA ALA A 77 6.90 9.68 -7.64
C ALA A 77 8.05 9.90 -6.63
N HIS A 78 8.73 8.82 -6.24
CA HIS A 78 9.87 8.89 -5.34
C HIS A 78 11.07 9.62 -5.97
N LEU A 79 11.44 9.24 -7.20
CA LEU A 79 12.53 9.90 -7.94
C LEU A 79 12.28 11.39 -8.16
N ALA A 80 11.02 11.78 -8.42
CA ALA A 80 10.63 13.18 -8.57
C ALA A 80 10.79 13.97 -7.26
N ALA A 81 10.40 13.40 -6.13
CA ALA A 81 10.53 14.02 -4.81
C ALA A 81 12.00 14.21 -4.40
N GLU A 82 12.87 13.25 -4.72
CA GLU A 82 14.31 13.34 -4.48
C GLU A 82 14.97 14.40 -5.36
N SER A 83 14.57 14.47 -6.63
CA SER A 83 15.11 15.44 -7.60
C SER A 83 14.72 16.89 -7.25
N GLY A 84 13.49 17.12 -6.77
CA GLY A 84 13.04 18.44 -6.29
C GLY A 84 13.78 18.92 -5.04
N SER A 85 14.22 17.98 -4.18
CA SER A 85 14.99 18.31 -2.97
C SER A 85 16.45 18.71 -3.26
N SER A 86 16.98 18.34 -4.43
CA SER A 86 18.34 18.70 -4.85
C SER A 86 18.44 20.04 -5.59
N GLN A 87 17.32 20.64 -6.01
CA GLN A 87 17.31 21.95 -6.68
C GLN A 87 17.05 23.14 -5.74
N MET A 88 16.85 22.91 -4.43
CA MET A 88 16.63 23.97 -3.44
C MET A 88 17.82 24.14 -2.49
N ARG A 89 19.03 24.17 -3.06
CA ARG A 89 20.24 24.70 -2.43
C ARG A 89 20.85 25.72 -3.38
N VAL A 90 20.40 26.96 -3.25
CA VAL A 90 21.09 28.16 -3.74
C VAL A 90 21.69 28.85 -2.53
#